data_AF-A0A812P6U1-F1
#
_entry.id   AF-A0A812P6U1-F1
#
_cell.length_a   1.000
_cell.length_b   1.000
_cell.length_c   1.000
_cell.angle_alpha   90.00
_cell.angle_beta   90.00
_cell.angle_gamma   90.00
#
_symmetry.space_group_name_H-M   'P 1'
#
loop_
_entity.id
_entity.type
_entity.pdbx_description
1 polymer ?
#
loop_
_entity_poly.entity_id
_entity_poly.type
_entity_poly.pdbx_seq_one_letter_code
_entity_poly.pdbx_strand_id
1 'polypeptide(L)'
;SIEDGSFRWSFAPYRPTFNFQAATVHDGSFVFQDRTGGVYRLSTNGKLLWYAKTPDRESSTTAAVVLHDGRVFAVSNVGQQPAGLLHVYDYEEGQHLWTQELPHEGNQAVAVGELAGSPGKTSILGMGKNPGLPLIARVAISLPMIVVPLFLPFHLLSLSFPSVFTKKEGRAIFAVDAATGAVRWYHEMLGHHFNLEPTTVGLELGPAGKHCDLTVQTRRREHISGV
;
A
#
# COMPACT_ATOMS: atom_id res chain seq x y z
N SER A 1 22.00 -10.18 22.97
CA SER A 1 20.77 -10.28 23.78
C SER A 1 20.13 -8.91 23.89
N ILE A 2 18.87 -8.80 24.34
CA ILE A 2 18.31 -7.47 24.71
C ILE A 2 19.10 -6.88 25.89
N GLU A 3 19.63 -7.75 26.75
CA GLU A 3 20.37 -7.37 27.96
C GLU A 3 21.75 -6.77 27.67
N ASP A 4 22.45 -7.27 26.64
CA ASP A 4 23.87 -6.97 26.39
C ASP A 4 24.17 -6.53 24.94
N GLY A 5 23.16 -6.47 24.07
CA GLY A 5 23.32 -6.17 22.64
C GLY A 5 24.07 -7.24 21.84
N SER A 6 24.44 -8.39 22.42
CA SER A 6 25.19 -9.43 21.71
C SER A 6 24.43 -9.99 20.51
N PHE A 7 25.16 -10.27 19.44
CA PHE A 7 24.63 -10.91 18.24
C PHE A 7 23.99 -12.26 18.60
N ARG A 8 22.75 -12.49 18.16
CA ARG A 8 22.02 -13.74 18.41
C ARG A 8 22.08 -14.71 17.24
N TRP A 9 21.73 -14.22 16.05
CA TRP A 9 21.67 -15.02 14.83
C TRP A 9 21.62 -14.11 13.61
N SER A 10 21.86 -14.69 12.44
CA SER A 10 21.62 -14.08 11.14
C SER A 10 20.77 -15.01 10.29
N PHE A 11 19.96 -14.43 9.42
CA PHE A 11 19.14 -15.15 8.46
C PHE A 11 19.35 -14.53 7.08
N ALA A 12 19.60 -15.37 6.07
CA ALA A 12 19.74 -14.96 4.68
C ALA A 12 18.48 -15.37 3.91
N PRO A 13 17.60 -14.42 3.53
CA PRO A 13 16.42 -14.73 2.73
C PRO A 13 16.83 -15.21 1.33
N TYR A 14 15.96 -15.98 0.67
CA TYR A 14 16.23 -16.51 -0.68
C TYR A 14 16.37 -15.41 -1.73
N ARG A 15 15.72 -14.25 -1.50
CA ARG A 15 15.86 -13.04 -2.30
C ARG A 15 16.20 -11.86 -1.40
N PRO A 16 16.87 -10.81 -1.92
CA PRO A 16 17.16 -9.61 -1.15
C PRO A 16 15.89 -8.94 -0.63
N THR A 17 15.94 -8.37 0.57
CA THR A 17 14.87 -7.52 1.09
C THR A 17 14.98 -6.09 0.55
N PHE A 18 13.84 -5.43 0.38
CA PHE A 18 13.76 -3.99 0.09
C PHE A 18 12.68 -3.40 1.00
N ASN A 19 12.94 -2.26 1.64
CA ASN A 19 12.03 -1.65 2.63
C ASN A 19 11.53 -2.62 3.71
N PHE A 20 12.47 -3.23 4.47
CA PHE A 20 12.16 -4.25 5.47
C PHE A 20 11.14 -3.75 6.50
N GLN A 21 9.95 -4.36 6.47
CA GLN A 21 8.83 -4.05 7.35
C GLN A 21 8.22 -5.36 7.82
N ALA A 22 8.54 -5.76 9.05
CA ALA A 22 8.06 -6.99 9.64
C ALA A 22 6.76 -6.76 10.42
N ALA A 23 5.85 -7.73 10.37
CA ALA A 23 4.72 -7.83 11.27
C ALA A 23 4.94 -8.97 12.26
N THR A 24 4.69 -8.73 13.54
CA THR A 24 4.86 -9.73 14.60
C THR A 24 3.53 -10.02 15.26
N VAL A 25 3.42 -11.22 15.83
CA VAL A 25 2.38 -11.59 16.79
C VAL A 25 3.09 -12.12 18.04
N HIS A 26 2.37 -12.19 19.15
CA HIS A 26 2.91 -12.55 20.47
C HIS A 26 3.31 -14.04 20.60
N ASP A 27 3.57 -14.74 19.51
CA ASP A 27 3.90 -16.17 19.46
C ASP A 27 5.42 -16.46 19.35
N GLY A 28 6.25 -15.41 19.36
CA GLY A 28 7.70 -15.56 19.18
C GLY A 28 8.11 -15.73 17.72
N SER A 29 7.30 -15.26 16.78
CA SER A 29 7.64 -15.19 15.36
C SER A 29 7.22 -13.87 14.72
N PHE A 30 7.67 -13.68 13.48
CA PHE A 30 7.33 -12.52 12.67
C PHE A 30 7.30 -12.89 11.20
N VAL A 31 6.56 -12.12 10.41
CA VAL A 31 6.50 -12.25 8.96
C VAL A 31 7.08 -11.01 8.29
N PHE A 32 7.65 -11.18 7.10
CA PHE A 32 8.14 -10.09 6.27
C PHE A 32 8.15 -10.49 4.79
N GLN A 33 8.31 -9.50 3.90
CA GLN A 33 8.46 -9.71 2.46
C GLN A 33 9.90 -9.49 1.98
N ASP A 34 10.32 -10.27 1.00
CA ASP A 34 11.47 -9.94 0.17
C ASP A 34 11.09 -8.99 -0.98
N ARG A 35 12.09 -8.49 -1.72
CA ARG A 35 11.89 -7.54 -2.81
C ARG A 35 10.98 -8.07 -3.93
N THR A 36 10.78 -9.39 -4.03
CA THR A 36 10.00 -10.05 -5.08
C THR A 36 8.56 -10.34 -4.64
N GLY A 37 8.16 -9.84 -3.46
CA GLY A 37 6.83 -10.08 -2.88
C GLY A 37 6.71 -11.40 -2.12
N GLY A 38 7.76 -12.24 -2.13
CA GLY A 38 7.78 -13.51 -1.39
C GLY A 38 7.72 -13.28 0.11
N VAL A 39 6.93 -14.08 0.82
CA VAL A 39 6.62 -13.90 2.24
C VAL A 39 7.32 -14.97 3.06
N TYR A 40 7.93 -14.56 4.16
CA TYR A 40 8.63 -15.45 5.10
C TYR A 40 7.94 -15.34 6.46
N ARG A 41 7.86 -16.45 7.18
CA ARG A 41 7.65 -16.45 8.64
C ARG A 41 8.89 -17.01 9.33
N LEU A 42 9.46 -16.21 10.23
CA LEU A 42 10.67 -16.53 10.96
C LEU A 42 10.36 -16.52 12.47
N SER A 43 10.88 -17.50 13.20
CA SER A 43 10.93 -17.41 14.66
C SER A 43 11.92 -16.31 15.11
N THR A 44 11.72 -15.78 16.30
CA THR A 44 12.65 -14.81 16.93
C THR A 44 14.02 -15.41 17.27
N ASN A 45 14.20 -16.72 17.07
CA ASN A 45 15.47 -17.44 17.20
C ASN A 45 16.17 -17.68 15.85
N GLY A 46 15.65 -17.11 14.75
CA GLY A 46 16.29 -17.17 13.43
C GLY A 46 15.92 -18.41 12.59
N LYS A 47 15.05 -19.29 13.09
CA LYS A 47 14.56 -20.44 12.34
C LYS A 47 13.45 -20.03 11.38
N LEU A 48 13.58 -20.41 10.11
CA LEU A 48 12.52 -20.33 9.09
C LEU A 48 11.40 -21.32 9.43
N LEU A 49 10.19 -20.81 9.56
CA LEU A 49 8.99 -21.62 9.79
C LEU A 49 8.36 -21.99 8.44
N TRP A 50 8.16 -21.00 7.57
CA TRP A 50 7.73 -21.23 6.19
C TRP A 50 8.15 -20.07 5.27
N TYR A 51 8.13 -20.34 3.96
CA TYR A 51 8.32 -19.36 2.89
C TYR A 51 7.30 -19.62 1.78
N ALA A 52 6.64 -18.56 1.33
CA ALA A 52 5.71 -18.57 0.20
C ALA A 52 6.22 -17.61 -0.89
N LYS A 53 6.52 -18.16 -2.07
CA LYS A 53 6.84 -17.33 -3.25
C LYS A 53 5.58 -16.61 -3.74
N THR A 54 5.74 -15.45 -4.36
CA THR A 54 4.66 -14.81 -5.10
C THR A 54 4.13 -15.76 -6.20
N PRO A 55 2.81 -15.98 -6.30
CA PRO A 55 2.23 -16.86 -7.31
C PRO A 55 2.47 -16.36 -8.74
N ASP A 56 2.79 -17.30 -9.63
CA ASP A 56 2.59 -17.25 -11.09
C ASP A 56 3.25 -16.14 -11.92
N ARG A 57 4.03 -15.21 -11.33
CA ARG A 57 4.79 -14.19 -12.07
C ARG A 57 5.86 -13.52 -11.20
N GLU A 58 6.90 -13.01 -11.85
CA GLU A 58 7.89 -12.15 -11.19
C GLU A 58 7.22 -10.85 -10.74
N SER A 59 7.51 -10.43 -9.51
CA SER A 59 6.91 -9.23 -8.93
C SER A 59 7.95 -8.42 -8.16
N SER A 60 7.54 -7.26 -7.68
CA SER A 60 8.32 -6.42 -6.78
C SER A 60 7.43 -5.80 -5.72
N THR A 61 7.97 -5.49 -4.55
CA THR A 61 7.19 -4.79 -3.52
C THR A 61 7.97 -3.70 -2.82
N THR A 62 7.22 -2.70 -2.36
CA THR A 62 7.67 -1.66 -1.42
C THR A 62 6.78 -1.62 -0.16
N ALA A 63 5.75 -2.46 -0.10
CA ALA A 63 4.73 -2.49 0.94
C ALA A 63 5.16 -3.36 2.13
N ALA A 64 4.50 -3.15 3.28
CA ALA A 64 4.60 -4.04 4.42
C ALA A 64 3.60 -5.20 4.32
N VAL A 65 3.94 -6.29 5.02
CA VAL A 65 2.98 -7.34 5.36
C VAL A 65 2.11 -6.92 6.54
N VAL A 66 0.87 -7.40 6.56
CA VAL A 66 -0.08 -7.15 7.66
C VAL A 66 -0.66 -8.48 8.13
N LEU A 67 -0.74 -8.64 9.45
CA LEU A 67 -1.35 -9.81 10.10
C LEU A 67 -2.73 -9.45 10.62
N HIS A 68 -3.73 -10.28 10.31
CA HIS A 68 -5.07 -10.16 10.89
C HIS A 68 -5.80 -11.50 10.83
N ASP A 69 -6.41 -11.91 11.94
CA ASP A 69 -7.24 -13.13 12.05
C ASP A 69 -6.63 -14.37 11.37
N GLY A 70 -5.37 -14.69 11.72
CA GLY A 70 -4.65 -15.85 11.19
C GLY A 70 -4.26 -15.75 9.72
N ARG A 71 -4.29 -14.56 9.13
CA ARG A 71 -3.94 -14.32 7.72
C ARG A 71 -2.81 -13.31 7.57
N VAL A 72 -1.99 -13.51 6.55
CA VAL A 72 -0.93 -12.61 6.12
C VAL A 72 -1.34 -11.93 4.83
N PHE A 73 -1.52 -10.62 4.87
CA PHE A 73 -1.82 -9.79 3.71
C PHE A 73 -0.53 -9.19 3.19
N ALA A 74 -0.27 -9.39 1.90
CA ALA A 74 0.99 -9.05 1.25
C ALA A 74 0.69 -8.39 -0.10
N VAL A 75 1.28 -7.22 -0.33
CA VAL A 75 1.08 -6.47 -1.58
C VAL A 75 2.34 -6.57 -2.44
N SER A 76 2.17 -6.72 -3.75
CA SER A 76 3.26 -6.73 -4.73
C SER A 76 2.81 -6.11 -6.06
N ASN A 77 3.75 -5.89 -6.98
CA ASN A 77 3.55 -5.22 -8.26
C ASN A 77 4.29 -5.97 -9.37
N VAL A 78 3.68 -6.14 -10.55
CA VAL A 78 4.23 -7.02 -11.62
C VAL A 78 4.76 -6.27 -12.85
N GLY A 79 4.85 -4.94 -12.77
CA GLY A 79 5.49 -4.09 -13.79
C GLY A 79 4.72 -3.96 -15.12
N GLN A 80 3.69 -4.78 -15.34
CA GLN A 80 2.70 -4.72 -16.41
C GLN A 80 1.29 -4.68 -15.81
N GLN A 81 0.23 -4.53 -16.60
CA GLN A 81 -1.14 -4.67 -16.09
C GLN A 81 -1.47 -6.16 -15.84
N PRO A 82 -2.10 -6.54 -14.70
CA PRO A 82 -2.51 -5.68 -13.58
C PRO A 82 -1.32 -5.08 -12.83
N ALA A 83 -1.37 -3.80 -12.51
CA ALA A 83 -0.22 -3.10 -11.95
C ALA A 83 0.18 -3.58 -10.54
N GLY A 84 -0.80 -4.00 -9.73
CA GLY A 84 -0.60 -4.48 -8.37
C GLY A 84 -1.31 -5.80 -8.08
N LEU A 85 -0.92 -6.45 -6.99
CA LEU A 85 -1.49 -7.69 -6.49
C LEU A 85 -1.63 -7.60 -4.97
N LEU A 86 -2.77 -8.04 -4.45
CA LEU A 86 -2.95 -8.36 -3.03
C LEU A 86 -3.03 -9.86 -2.88
N HIS A 87 -2.06 -10.44 -2.19
CA HIS A 87 -1.99 -11.86 -1.88
C HIS A 87 -2.29 -12.08 -0.41
N VAL A 88 -3.01 -13.16 -0.12
CA VAL A 88 -3.30 -13.55 1.25
C VAL A 88 -2.88 -14.98 1.49
N TYR A 89 -2.20 -15.20 2.61
CA TYR A 89 -1.70 -16.49 3.04
C TYR A 89 -2.26 -16.85 4.40
N ASP A 90 -2.42 -18.14 4.65
CA ASP A 90 -2.59 -18.66 6.00
C ASP A 90 -1.33 -18.38 6.82
N TYR A 91 -1.51 -17.90 8.04
CA TYR A 91 -0.41 -17.53 8.91
C TYR A 91 0.37 -18.75 9.43
N GLU A 92 -0.31 -19.86 9.69
CA GLU A 92 0.30 -21.05 10.27
C GLU A 92 1.14 -21.81 9.26
N GLU A 93 0.55 -22.06 8.09
CA GLU A 93 1.14 -22.94 7.09
C GLU A 93 1.84 -22.19 5.94
N GLY A 94 1.59 -20.88 5.82
CA GLY A 94 2.05 -20.10 4.66
C GLY A 94 1.32 -20.47 3.37
N GLN A 95 0.20 -21.20 3.47
CA GLN A 95 -0.60 -21.61 2.31
C GLN A 95 -1.23 -20.39 1.66
N HIS A 96 -1.09 -20.26 0.34
CA HIS A 96 -1.83 -19.24 -0.41
C HIS A 96 -3.35 -19.49 -0.32
N LEU A 97 -4.09 -18.47 0.08
CA LEU A 97 -5.56 -18.52 0.21
C LEU A 97 -6.24 -17.90 -1.00
N TRP A 98 -5.84 -16.69 -1.37
CA TRP A 98 -6.37 -15.98 -2.54
C TRP A 98 -5.45 -14.86 -3.01
N THR A 99 -5.64 -14.44 -4.25
CA THR A 99 -4.99 -13.25 -4.85
C THR A 99 -6.07 -12.39 -5.47
N GLN A 100 -5.99 -11.08 -5.23
CA GLN A 100 -6.78 -10.08 -5.94
C GLN A 100 -5.85 -9.23 -6.81
N GLU A 101 -6.17 -9.16 -8.10
CA GLU A 101 -5.50 -8.25 -9.03
C GLU A 101 -5.99 -6.82 -8.78
N LEU A 102 -5.04 -5.88 -8.70
CA LEU A 102 -5.29 -4.48 -8.42
C LEU A 102 -5.12 -3.65 -9.71
N PRO A 103 -6.00 -2.66 -9.96
CA PRO A 103 -5.94 -1.85 -11.18
C PRO A 103 -4.71 -0.93 -11.22
N HIS A 104 -4.11 -0.66 -10.06
CA HIS A 104 -2.94 0.20 -9.87
C HIS A 104 -1.93 -0.47 -8.94
N GLU A 105 -0.70 0.04 -8.95
CA GLU A 105 0.35 -0.42 -8.05
C GLU A 105 -0.07 -0.23 -6.58
N GLY A 106 0.27 -1.21 -5.75
CA GLY A 106 0.13 -1.14 -4.30
C GLY A 106 1.52 -0.97 -3.69
N ASN A 107 1.80 0.24 -3.19
CA ASN A 107 3.09 0.60 -2.60
C ASN A 107 3.00 0.89 -1.09
N GLN A 108 1.91 0.43 -0.46
CA GLN A 108 1.60 0.67 0.95
C GLN A 108 1.07 -0.61 1.59
N ALA A 109 1.19 -0.68 2.92
CA ALA A 109 0.55 -1.71 3.72
C ALA A 109 -0.98 -1.62 3.59
N VAL A 110 -1.67 -2.76 3.71
CA VAL A 110 -3.13 -2.78 3.75
C VAL A 110 -3.65 -2.37 5.13
N ALA A 111 -4.86 -1.84 5.21
CA ALA A 111 -5.59 -1.73 6.47
C ALA A 111 -6.65 -2.83 6.54
N VAL A 112 -6.65 -3.66 7.57
CA VAL A 112 -7.65 -4.72 7.77
C VAL A 112 -8.44 -4.45 9.05
N GLY A 113 -9.76 -4.44 8.94
CA GLY A 113 -10.62 -4.21 10.09
C GLY A 113 -12.10 -4.27 9.75
N GLU A 114 -12.95 -3.98 10.74
CA GLU A 114 -14.39 -3.84 10.50
C GLU A 114 -14.67 -2.50 9.83
N LEU A 115 -15.57 -2.52 8.84
CA LEU A 115 -16.05 -1.32 8.17
C LEU A 115 -17.52 -1.15 8.55
N ALA A 116 -17.87 0.04 9.05
CA ALA A 116 -19.25 0.34 9.44
C ALA A 116 -20.22 0.09 8.28
N GLY A 117 -21.34 -0.59 8.55
CA GLY A 117 -22.34 -0.94 7.54
C GLY A 117 -21.91 -2.07 6.59
N SER A 118 -20.80 -2.75 6.87
CA SER A 118 -20.26 -3.84 6.06
C SER A 118 -20.17 -5.12 6.91
N PRO A 119 -20.70 -6.26 6.45
CA PRO A 119 -20.55 -7.52 7.19
C PRO A 119 -19.09 -7.97 7.13
N GLY A 120 -18.55 -8.50 8.24
CA GLY A 120 -17.19 -9.06 8.29
C GLY A 120 -16.04 -8.04 8.16
N LYS A 121 -14.81 -8.57 8.07
CA LYS A 121 -13.58 -7.76 7.95
C LYS A 121 -13.36 -7.31 6.50
N THR A 122 -12.92 -6.07 6.34
CA THR A 122 -12.57 -5.45 5.06
C THR A 122 -11.08 -5.16 5.04
N SER A 123 -10.43 -5.44 3.91
CA SER A 123 -9.08 -4.95 3.62
C SER A 123 -9.18 -3.74 2.69
N ILE A 124 -8.56 -2.63 3.07
CA ILE A 124 -8.56 -1.35 2.33
C ILE A 124 -7.14 -1.01 1.93
N LEU A 125 -6.96 -0.61 0.67
CA LEU A 125 -5.68 -0.29 0.07
C LEU A 125 -5.74 1.06 -0.62
N GLY A 126 -4.75 1.91 -0.31
CA GLY A 126 -4.39 3.03 -1.15
C GLY A 126 -3.52 2.53 -2.30
N MET A 127 -3.93 2.84 -3.52
CA MET A 127 -3.21 2.43 -4.72
C MET A 127 -2.81 3.63 -5.55
N GLY A 128 -1.66 3.50 -6.18
CA GLY A 128 -1.15 4.50 -7.08
C GLY A 128 0.28 4.21 -7.45
N LYS A 129 0.64 4.69 -8.63
CA LYS A 129 2.01 4.55 -9.10
C LYS A 129 2.92 5.48 -8.31
N ASN A 130 4.10 4.97 -8.00
CA ASN A 130 5.11 5.80 -7.36
C ASN A 130 5.48 6.94 -8.30
N PRO A 131 5.53 8.20 -7.83
CA PRO A 131 5.75 9.39 -8.67
C PRO A 131 7.08 9.38 -9.45
N GLY A 132 7.92 8.36 -9.22
CA GLY A 132 9.20 8.18 -9.85
C GLY A 132 10.19 9.27 -9.46
N LEU A 133 11.42 9.13 -9.94
CA LEU A 133 12.34 10.25 -9.97
C LEU A 133 11.98 11.16 -11.15
N PRO A 134 12.04 12.50 -10.98
CA PRO A 134 11.97 13.43 -12.10
C PRO A 134 12.96 13.02 -13.20
N LEU A 135 12.60 13.24 -14.47
CA LEU A 135 13.44 12.85 -15.61
C LEU A 135 14.88 13.38 -15.47
N ILE A 136 15.04 14.62 -15.00
CA ILE A 136 16.35 15.23 -14.81
C ILE A 136 17.16 14.54 -13.70
N ALA A 137 16.51 14.03 -12.65
CA ALA A 137 17.18 13.28 -11.60
C ALA A 137 17.64 11.90 -12.10
N ARG A 138 16.89 11.27 -13.03
CA ARG A 138 17.31 10.03 -13.69
C ARG A 138 18.60 10.22 -14.51
N VAL A 139 18.71 11.36 -15.22
CA VAL A 139 19.93 11.73 -15.97
C VAL A 139 21.07 12.15 -15.04
N ALA A 140 20.75 12.84 -13.94
CA ALA A 140 21.73 13.32 -12.98
C ALA A 140 22.44 12.17 -12.23
N ILE A 141 21.72 11.11 -11.82
CA ILE A 141 22.32 9.95 -11.12
C ILE A 141 23.43 9.27 -11.94
N SER A 142 23.41 9.39 -13.27
CA SER A 142 24.50 8.93 -14.16
C SER A 142 25.74 9.84 -14.21
N LEU A 143 25.75 11.00 -13.52
CA LEU A 143 26.83 11.99 -13.54
C LEU A 143 27.32 12.33 -12.10
N PRO A 144 28.17 11.49 -11.47
CA PRO A 144 28.35 11.45 -10.01
C PRO A 144 28.93 12.71 -9.33
N MET A 145 29.49 13.68 -10.07
CA MET A 145 30.25 14.80 -9.47
C MET A 145 29.50 16.15 -9.38
N ILE A 146 28.31 16.29 -9.98
CA ILE A 146 27.59 17.59 -10.05
C ILE A 146 26.27 17.60 -9.24
N VAL A 147 25.81 16.44 -8.77
CA VAL A 147 24.39 16.24 -8.39
C VAL A 147 24.04 16.69 -6.99
N VAL A 148 24.93 16.51 -6.02
CA VAL A 148 24.60 16.75 -4.59
C VAL A 148 24.20 18.21 -4.32
N PRO A 149 24.87 19.25 -4.87
CA PRO A 149 24.47 20.64 -4.64
C PRO A 149 23.13 21.03 -5.29
N LEU A 150 22.75 20.37 -6.39
CA LEU A 150 21.52 20.67 -7.13
C LEU A 150 20.33 19.83 -6.67
N PHE A 151 20.56 18.65 -6.07
CA PHE A 151 19.49 17.76 -5.63
C PHE A 151 18.58 18.40 -4.59
N LEU A 152 19.14 19.09 -3.59
CA LEU A 152 18.37 19.67 -2.49
C LEU A 152 17.39 20.78 -2.96
N PRO A 153 17.81 21.82 -3.71
CA PRO A 153 16.87 22.83 -4.20
C PRO A 153 15.86 22.26 -5.19
N PHE A 154 16.23 21.29 -6.04
CA PHE A 154 15.28 20.63 -6.93
C PHE A 154 14.27 19.74 -6.20
N HIS A 155 14.69 19.05 -5.13
CA HIS A 155 13.79 18.27 -4.30
C HIS A 155 12.74 19.18 -3.64
N LEU A 156 13.18 20.31 -3.06
CA LEU A 156 12.28 21.32 -2.51
C LEU A 156 11.31 21.86 -3.58
N LEU A 157 11.82 22.18 -4.78
CA LEU A 157 10.98 22.64 -5.91
C LEU A 157 9.95 21.59 -6.34
N SER A 158 10.33 20.31 -6.34
CA SER A 158 9.43 19.20 -6.68
C SER A 158 8.32 18.99 -5.65
N LEU A 159 8.60 19.26 -4.37
CA LEU A 159 7.60 19.25 -3.31
C LEU A 159 6.67 20.46 -3.39
N SER A 160 7.17 21.63 -3.81
CA SER A 160 6.37 22.86 -3.96
C SER A 160 5.51 22.87 -5.23
N PHE A 161 5.94 22.22 -6.31
CA PHE A 161 5.24 22.20 -7.61
C PHE A 161 5.06 20.79 -8.18
N PRO A 162 4.43 19.86 -7.45
CA PRO A 162 4.37 18.45 -7.84
C PRO A 162 3.72 18.24 -9.21
N SER A 163 2.79 19.10 -9.63
CA SER A 163 2.13 19.03 -10.94
C SER A 163 3.07 19.24 -12.13
N VAL A 164 4.22 19.91 -11.95
CA VAL A 164 5.22 20.14 -12.99
C VAL A 164 6.14 18.92 -13.14
N PHE A 165 6.34 18.17 -12.05
CA PHE A 165 7.32 17.09 -11.97
C PHE A 165 6.70 15.69 -12.02
N THR A 166 5.39 15.57 -11.82
CA THR A 166 4.68 14.29 -11.80
C THR A 166 3.60 14.28 -12.87
N LYS A 167 3.55 13.22 -13.67
CA LYS A 167 2.37 12.95 -14.49
C LYS A 167 1.20 12.60 -13.56
N LYS A 168 -0.03 12.87 -14.01
CA LYS A 168 -1.23 12.36 -13.33
C LYS A 168 -1.18 10.84 -13.38
N GLU A 169 -0.75 10.24 -12.28
CA GLU A 169 -0.73 8.80 -12.10
C GLU A 169 -2.02 8.39 -11.39
N GLY A 170 -2.58 7.23 -11.78
CA GLY A 170 -3.82 6.72 -11.21
C GLY A 170 -3.72 6.65 -9.69
N ARG A 171 -4.78 7.10 -9.01
CA ARG A 171 -4.89 7.09 -7.55
C ARG A 171 -6.23 6.50 -7.24
N ALA A 172 -6.26 5.47 -6.41
CA ALA A 172 -7.53 4.86 -6.05
C ALA A 172 -7.50 4.32 -4.63
N ILE A 173 -8.69 4.15 -4.07
CA ILE A 173 -8.92 3.37 -2.87
C ILE A 173 -9.69 2.11 -3.30
N PHE A 174 -9.23 0.97 -2.81
CA PHE A 174 -9.79 -0.33 -3.15
C PHE A 174 -10.11 -1.10 -1.89
N ALA A 175 -11.31 -1.67 -1.83
CA ALA A 175 -11.76 -2.44 -0.69
C ALA A 175 -12.22 -3.83 -1.11
N VAL A 176 -11.74 -4.83 -0.37
CA VAL A 176 -12.09 -6.23 -0.55
C VAL A 176 -12.54 -6.84 0.76
N ASP A 177 -13.37 -7.86 0.66
CA ASP A 177 -13.61 -8.78 1.75
C ASP A 177 -12.31 -9.49 2.16
N ALA A 178 -11.94 -9.39 3.43
CA ALA A 178 -10.64 -9.90 3.89
C ALA A 178 -10.57 -11.43 3.95
N ALA A 179 -11.71 -12.13 3.98
CA ALA A 179 -11.75 -13.59 4.02
C ALA A 179 -11.66 -14.19 2.60
N THR A 180 -12.32 -13.58 1.62
CA THR A 180 -12.54 -14.14 0.28
C THR A 180 -11.80 -13.41 -0.84
N GLY A 181 -11.34 -12.19 -0.60
CA GLY A 181 -10.78 -11.32 -1.64
C GLY A 181 -11.82 -10.67 -2.54
N ALA A 182 -13.12 -10.92 -2.32
CA ALA A 182 -14.19 -10.37 -3.14
C ALA A 182 -14.20 -8.84 -3.07
N VAL A 183 -14.19 -8.18 -4.24
CA VAL A 183 -14.24 -6.72 -4.34
C VAL A 183 -15.56 -6.20 -3.78
N ARG A 184 -15.48 -5.29 -2.81
CA ARG A 184 -16.65 -4.61 -2.23
C ARG A 184 -16.93 -3.32 -2.95
N TRP A 185 -15.90 -2.51 -3.14
CA TRP A 185 -15.98 -1.25 -3.88
C TRP A 185 -14.59 -0.80 -4.31
N TYR A 186 -14.57 0.08 -5.30
CA TYR A 186 -13.39 0.74 -5.83
C TYR A 186 -13.75 2.20 -6.08
N HIS A 187 -12.86 3.11 -5.69
CA HIS A 187 -13.02 4.53 -5.93
C HIS A 187 -11.75 5.09 -6.56
N GLU A 188 -11.86 5.53 -7.81
CA GLU A 188 -10.79 6.24 -8.49
C GLU A 188 -10.84 7.72 -8.13
N MET A 189 -9.73 8.24 -7.61
CA MET A 189 -9.60 9.65 -7.29
C MET A 189 -9.31 10.43 -8.58
N LEU A 190 -10.27 11.25 -9.00
CA LEU A 190 -10.06 12.18 -10.11
C LEU A 190 -8.95 13.17 -9.76
N GLY A 191 -7.85 13.12 -10.50
CA GLY A 191 -6.78 14.12 -10.34
C GLY A 191 -7.31 15.52 -10.67
N HIS A 192 -7.28 16.40 -9.66
CA HIS A 192 -7.61 17.84 -9.61
C HIS A 192 -8.95 18.21 -8.95
N HIS A 193 -8.91 18.50 -7.65
CA HIS A 193 -9.57 19.68 -7.06
C HIS A 193 -8.74 20.17 -5.86
N PHE A 194 -7.63 20.89 -6.13
CA PHE A 194 -6.91 21.66 -5.10
C PHE A 194 -7.55 23.06 -4.85
N ASN A 195 -8.73 23.32 -5.42
CA ASN A 195 -9.52 24.52 -5.17
C ASN A 195 -10.89 24.15 -4.61
N LEU A 196 -10.94 23.53 -3.44
CA LEU A 196 -12.16 23.50 -2.64
C LEU A 196 -11.77 23.66 -1.17
N GLU A 197 -12.44 24.61 -0.50
CA GLU A 197 -12.55 24.72 0.96
C GLU A 197 -12.77 23.33 1.60
N PRO A 198 -12.50 23.13 2.90
CA PRO A 198 -12.63 21.81 3.53
C PRO A 198 -14.00 21.19 3.28
N THR A 199 -14.06 20.26 2.33
CA THR A 199 -15.25 19.49 2.03
C THR A 199 -15.30 18.36 3.05
N THR A 200 -16.21 18.46 4.01
CA THR A 200 -16.56 17.34 4.88
C THR A 200 -17.14 16.24 4.00
N VAL A 201 -16.41 15.14 3.81
CA VAL A 201 -16.97 13.93 3.17
C VAL A 201 -17.81 13.22 4.23
N GLY A 202 -19.12 13.45 4.20
CA GLY A 202 -20.08 12.70 5.00
C GLY A 202 -20.44 11.40 4.30
N LEU A 203 -20.21 10.27 4.96
CA LEU A 203 -20.83 8.98 4.60
C LEU A 203 -22.25 8.98 5.16
N GLU A 204 -23.25 9.34 4.35
CA GLU A 204 -24.65 9.06 4.71
C GLU A 204 -24.96 7.60 4.37
N LEU A 205 -25.15 6.80 5.41
CA LEU A 205 -25.68 5.44 5.27
C LEU A 205 -27.19 5.55 5.00
N GLY A 206 -27.58 5.28 3.76
CA GLY A 206 -28.99 5.10 3.40
C GLY A 206 -29.61 3.91 4.14
N PRO A 207 -30.95 3.87 4.30
CA PRO A 207 -31.63 2.76 4.94
C PRO A 207 -31.34 1.43 4.22
N ALA A 208 -31.17 0.38 5.01
CA ALA A 208 -30.67 -0.92 4.57
C ALA A 208 -31.35 -1.43 3.28
N GLY A 209 -30.55 -1.63 2.23
CA GLY A 209 -30.94 -2.44 1.06
C GLY A 209 -30.91 -1.78 -0.32
N LYS A 210 -30.43 -0.54 -0.48
CA LYS A 210 -30.15 0.04 -1.82
C LYS A 210 -28.83 0.80 -1.85
N HIS A 211 -28.18 0.75 -3.01
CA HIS A 211 -26.87 1.30 -3.38
C HIS A 211 -26.33 2.45 -2.49
N CYS A 212 -25.06 2.34 -2.11
CA CYS A 212 -24.30 3.48 -1.58
C CYS A 212 -24.08 4.50 -2.70
N ASP A 213 -24.91 5.55 -2.73
CA ASP A 213 -24.63 6.74 -3.52
C ASP A 213 -23.71 7.67 -2.73
N LEU A 214 -22.47 7.77 -3.18
CA LEU A 214 -21.52 8.76 -2.66
C LEU A 214 -21.94 10.15 -3.18
N THR A 215 -22.75 10.87 -2.40
CA THR A 215 -23.22 12.20 -2.80
C THR A 215 -22.21 13.26 -2.36
N VAL A 216 -21.49 13.85 -3.32
CA VAL A 216 -20.64 15.02 -3.06
C VAL A 216 -21.54 16.26 -3.02
N GLN A 217 -21.94 16.71 -1.83
CA GLN A 217 -22.62 17.99 -1.68
C GLN A 217 -21.60 19.14 -1.63
N THR A 218 -21.53 19.93 -2.70
CA THR A 218 -20.90 21.25 -2.66
C THR A 218 -21.89 22.26 -2.10
N ARG A 219 -21.67 22.74 -0.86
CA ARG A 219 -22.42 23.91 -0.35
C ARG A 219 -22.02 25.13 -1.16
N ARG A 220 -22.92 25.60 -2.03
CA ARG A 220 -22.83 26.94 -2.61
C ARG A 220 -23.17 27.93 -1.50
N ARG A 221 -22.19 28.72 -1.02
CA ARG A 221 -22.51 29.93 -0.24
C ARG A 221 -23.21 30.89 -1.20
N GLU A 222 -24.53 31.01 -1.09
CA GLU A 222 -25.23 32.14 -1.68
C GLU A 222 -24.81 33.38 -0.92
N HIS A 223 -24.14 34.29 -1.63
CA HIS A 223 -23.83 35.61 -1.13
C HIS A 223 -25.14 36.36 -1.03
N ILE A 224 -25.68 36.49 0.19
CA ILE A 224 -26.79 37.38 0.48
C ILE A 224 -26.24 38.81 0.34
N SER A 225 -26.46 39.43 -0.82
CA SER A 225 -26.38 40.88 -0.98
C SER A 225 -27.69 41.47 -0.48
N GLY A 226 -27.73 41.79 0.82
CA GLY A 226 -28.76 42.64 1.40
C GLY A 226 -28.41 44.11 1.17
N VAL A 227 -29.43 44.85 0.75
CA VAL A 227 -29.51 46.29 0.44
C VAL A 227 -29.08 47.17 1.61
#